data_AF-W9N9R4-F1
#
_entry.id   AF-W9N9R4-F1
#
_cell.length_a   1.000
_cell.length_b   1.000
_cell.length_c   1.000
_cell.angle_alpha   90.00
_cell.angle_beta   90.00
_cell.angle_gamma   90.00
#
_symmetry.space_group_name_H-M   'P 1'
#
loop_
_entity.id
_entity.type
_entity.pdbx_description
1 polymer ?
#
loop_
_entity_poly.entity_id
_entity_poly.type
_entity_poly.pdbx_seq_one_letter_code
_entity_poly.pdbx_strand_id
1 'polypeptide(L)'
;MGWHRDFNSYLNTVRFQDAWLGELLQLFELHGIANETLVVLVGDHGQAFKEDITTRTGTYKNGHVSNFRVPITFRHPHIPRVQYEANATSISILPTILDLLINTGSLNRKDMTIASDLLHDYEGQSLIRPYKNSRNGRRAWNFGVINSGASMLSVTSADAPWRLVIPLDGASQWRFTDLKNDQLELEPLERWSMEQLVGDARNIYGEEASQWLVQADAVAQWWASERKRLWGYKTTK
;
A
#
# COMPACT_ATOMS: atom_id res chain seq x y z
N MET A 1 -34.46 -1.63 -8.53
CA MET A 1 -33.03 -1.67 -8.91
C MET A 1 -32.24 -2.06 -7.68
N GLY A 2 -31.51 -3.17 -7.71
CA GLY A 2 -30.73 -3.64 -6.55
C GLY A 2 -29.48 -2.78 -6.38
N TRP A 3 -29.50 -1.88 -5.41
CA TRP A 3 -28.30 -1.20 -4.92
C TRP A 3 -27.27 -2.27 -4.48
N HIS A 4 -25.97 -2.02 -4.68
CA HIS A 4 -24.87 -2.91 -4.28
C HIS A 4 -24.76 -4.27 -5.00
N ARG A 5 -25.36 -4.46 -6.19
CA ARG A 5 -25.28 -5.76 -6.89
C ARG A 5 -23.84 -6.26 -7.09
N ASP A 6 -22.95 -5.40 -7.57
CA ASP A 6 -21.57 -5.76 -7.88
C ASP A 6 -20.77 -6.01 -6.59
N PHE A 7 -20.96 -5.17 -5.57
CA PHE A 7 -20.34 -5.34 -4.26
C PHE A 7 -20.79 -6.64 -3.57
N ASN A 8 -22.10 -6.95 -3.59
CA ASN A 8 -22.62 -8.21 -3.06
C ASN A 8 -22.06 -9.42 -3.83
N SER A 9 -21.88 -9.31 -5.15
CA SER A 9 -21.27 -10.37 -5.95
C SER A 9 -19.81 -10.58 -5.57
N TYR A 10 -19.07 -9.51 -5.33
CA TYR A 10 -17.70 -9.57 -4.80
C TYR A 10 -17.64 -10.19 -3.40
N LEU A 11 -18.53 -9.81 -2.48
CA LEU A 11 -18.57 -10.44 -1.15
C LEU A 11 -18.87 -11.94 -1.24
N ASN A 12 -19.68 -12.37 -2.22
CA ASN A 12 -19.88 -13.80 -2.47
C ASN A 12 -18.61 -14.51 -2.94
N THR A 13 -17.73 -13.87 -3.73
CA THR A 13 -16.44 -14.46 -4.11
C THR A 13 -15.48 -14.51 -2.93
N VAL A 14 -15.45 -13.48 -2.08
CA VAL A 14 -14.67 -13.47 -0.83
C VAL A 14 -15.11 -14.61 0.08
N ARG A 15 -16.43 -14.83 0.25
CA ARG A 15 -16.96 -15.96 1.05
C ARG A 15 -16.50 -17.32 0.51
N PHE A 16 -16.46 -17.48 -0.82
CA PHE A 16 -15.97 -18.72 -1.43
C PHE A 16 -14.48 -18.93 -1.15
N GLN A 17 -13.67 -17.87 -1.27
CA GLN A 17 -12.24 -17.92 -0.95
C GLN A 17 -11.98 -18.21 0.54
N ASP A 18 -12.79 -17.65 1.44
CA ASP A 18 -12.72 -17.90 2.88
C ASP A 18 -12.93 -19.38 3.22
N ALA A 19 -13.95 -20.01 2.63
CA ALA A 19 -14.20 -21.45 2.81
C ALA A 19 -12.99 -22.30 2.37
N TRP A 20 -12.42 -21.99 1.20
CA TRP A 20 -11.24 -22.70 0.69
C TRP A 20 -9.99 -22.48 1.56
N LEU A 21 -9.76 -21.26 2.05
CA LEU A 21 -8.68 -20.99 3.00
C LEU A 21 -8.87 -21.78 4.30
N GLY A 22 -10.11 -21.92 4.78
CA GLY A 22 -10.44 -22.76 5.92
C GLY A 22 -10.06 -24.23 5.71
N GLU A 23 -10.31 -24.79 4.53
CA GLU A 23 -9.89 -26.15 4.17
C GLU A 23 -8.36 -26.28 4.12
N LEU A 24 -7.67 -25.32 3.49
CA LEU A 24 -6.20 -25.32 3.42
C LEU A 24 -5.55 -25.27 4.82
N LEU A 25 -6.04 -24.40 5.70
CA LEU A 25 -5.51 -24.30 7.06
C LEU A 25 -5.80 -25.59 7.87
N GLN A 26 -6.96 -26.23 7.67
CA GLN A 26 -7.24 -27.54 8.28
C GLN A 26 -6.28 -28.63 7.79
N LEU A 27 -5.86 -28.61 6.52
CA LEU A 27 -4.85 -29.56 6.02
C LEU A 27 -3.52 -29.41 6.75
N PHE A 28 -3.10 -28.18 7.08
CA PHE A 28 -1.88 -27.98 7.86
C PHE A 28 -1.97 -28.59 9.26
N GLU A 29 -3.13 -28.49 9.92
CA GLU A 29 -3.37 -29.11 11.23
C GLU A 29 -3.40 -30.65 11.12
N LEU A 30 -4.13 -31.20 10.14
CA LEU A 30 -4.26 -32.65 9.92
C LEU A 30 -2.92 -33.33 9.64
N HIS A 31 -2.02 -32.65 8.95
CA HIS A 31 -0.68 -33.14 8.64
C HIS A 31 0.36 -32.78 9.72
N GLY A 32 -0.03 -32.09 10.80
CA GLY A 32 0.87 -31.72 11.89
C GLY A 32 1.92 -30.67 11.53
N ILE A 33 1.76 -29.96 10.42
CA ILE A 33 2.73 -28.95 9.91
C ILE A 33 2.35 -27.51 10.24
N ALA A 34 1.20 -27.30 10.90
CA ALA A 34 0.72 -25.95 11.25
C ALA A 34 1.71 -25.16 12.13
N ASN A 35 2.43 -25.85 13.03
CA ASN A 35 3.44 -25.25 13.92
C ASN A 35 4.77 -24.92 13.22
N GLU A 36 4.92 -25.31 11.96
CA GLU A 36 6.11 -25.08 11.13
C GLU A 36 5.79 -24.21 9.89
N THR A 37 4.56 -23.70 9.79
CA THR A 37 4.08 -22.99 8.59
C THR A 37 3.64 -21.57 8.95
N LEU A 38 4.41 -20.57 8.50
CA LEU A 38 3.98 -19.18 8.48
C LEU A 38 3.06 -18.95 7.28
N VAL A 39 1.84 -18.48 7.54
CA VAL A 39 0.89 -18.07 6.49
C VAL A 39 0.88 -16.56 6.40
N VAL A 40 1.15 -16.02 5.21
CA VAL A 40 1.04 -14.59 4.91
C VAL A 40 -0.10 -14.38 3.93
N LEU A 41 -1.16 -13.69 4.36
CA LEU A 41 -2.30 -13.34 3.53
C LEU A 41 -2.19 -11.88 3.11
N VAL A 42 -2.28 -11.61 1.81
CA VAL A 42 -2.21 -10.27 1.23
C VAL A 42 -3.03 -10.17 -0.05
N GLY A 43 -3.64 -9.00 -0.31
CA GLY A 43 -4.17 -8.65 -1.62
C GLY A 43 -3.10 -7.96 -2.47
N ASP A 44 -3.03 -8.26 -3.77
CA ASP A 44 -2.13 -7.56 -4.70
C ASP A 44 -2.57 -6.10 -4.92
N HIS A 45 -3.88 -5.89 -4.99
CA HIS A 45 -4.54 -4.60 -4.97
C HIS A 45 -5.94 -4.70 -4.36
N GLY A 46 -6.58 -3.55 -4.15
CA GLY A 46 -7.97 -3.47 -3.69
C GLY A 46 -8.97 -3.47 -4.84
N GLN A 47 -10.22 -3.13 -4.54
CA GLN A 47 -11.31 -3.08 -5.52
C GLN A 47 -12.25 -1.92 -5.20
N ALA A 48 -12.22 -0.89 -6.05
CA ALA A 48 -13.21 0.18 -6.02
C ALA A 48 -14.50 -0.23 -6.74
N PHE A 49 -15.64 0.22 -6.23
CA PHE A 49 -16.96 0.02 -6.82
C PHE A 49 -17.59 1.35 -7.25
N LYS A 50 -18.80 1.30 -7.81
CA LYS A 50 -19.52 2.50 -8.26
C LYS A 50 -19.96 3.39 -7.09
N GLU A 51 -20.02 2.83 -5.90
CA GLU A 51 -20.24 3.50 -4.63
C GLU A 51 -19.06 4.38 -4.23
N ASP A 52 -17.83 3.98 -4.57
CA ASP A 52 -16.64 4.80 -4.38
C ASP A 52 -16.55 5.89 -5.45
N ILE A 53 -16.71 5.49 -6.72
CA ILE A 53 -16.64 6.40 -7.87
C ILE A 53 -17.65 5.99 -8.94
N THR A 54 -18.62 6.85 -9.22
CA THR A 54 -19.76 6.52 -10.09
C THR A 54 -19.40 6.22 -11.54
N THR A 55 -18.22 6.66 -11.99
CA THR A 55 -17.78 6.60 -13.39
C THR A 55 -16.89 5.39 -13.71
N ARG A 56 -16.35 4.68 -12.70
CA ARG A 56 -15.36 3.61 -12.90
C ARG A 56 -15.56 2.49 -11.87
N THR A 57 -14.95 1.34 -12.13
CA THR A 57 -14.87 0.21 -11.19
C THR A 57 -13.49 -0.43 -11.33
N GLY A 58 -12.99 -1.03 -10.25
CA GLY A 58 -11.68 -1.65 -10.21
C GLY A 58 -10.54 -0.65 -10.44
N THR A 59 -9.38 -1.18 -10.82
CA THR A 59 -8.11 -0.45 -10.78
C THR A 59 -7.80 0.38 -12.02
N TYR A 60 -8.53 0.21 -13.13
CA TYR A 60 -8.18 0.88 -14.39
C TYR A 60 -8.41 2.40 -14.34
N LYS A 61 -7.32 3.18 -14.34
CA LYS A 61 -7.30 4.64 -14.27
C LYS A 61 -8.17 5.17 -13.12
N ASN A 62 -8.12 4.49 -11.98
CA ASN A 62 -9.00 4.76 -10.85
C ASN A 62 -8.19 4.92 -9.55
N GLY A 63 -7.83 6.17 -9.27
CA GLY A 63 -6.98 6.53 -8.13
C GLY A 63 -7.65 6.42 -6.75
N HIS A 64 -8.87 5.89 -6.64
CA HIS A 64 -9.58 5.78 -5.37
C HIS A 64 -8.84 4.88 -4.36
N VAL A 65 -8.81 5.25 -3.08
CA VAL A 65 -8.11 4.53 -2.01
C VAL A 65 -8.51 3.06 -1.88
N SER A 66 -9.77 2.71 -2.20
CA SER A 66 -10.27 1.33 -2.21
C SER A 66 -9.51 0.39 -3.15
N ASN A 67 -8.80 0.91 -4.16
CA ASN A 67 -7.92 0.12 -5.03
C ASN A 67 -6.52 -0.13 -4.46
N PHE A 68 -6.13 0.55 -3.38
CA PHE A 68 -4.77 0.48 -2.81
C PHE A 68 -4.73 -0.13 -1.42
N ARG A 69 -5.82 -0.03 -0.64
CA ARG A 69 -5.91 -0.65 0.68
C ARG A 69 -6.16 -2.14 0.53
N VAL A 70 -5.22 -2.93 1.02
CA VAL A 70 -5.28 -4.39 1.05
C VAL A 70 -4.98 -4.89 2.47
N PRO A 71 -5.54 -6.05 2.88
CA PRO A 71 -5.11 -6.67 4.11
C PRO A 71 -3.67 -7.17 3.96
N ILE A 72 -2.90 -7.11 5.05
CA ILE A 72 -1.65 -7.86 5.21
C ILE A 72 -1.75 -8.55 6.56
N THR A 73 -1.71 -9.88 6.60
CA THR A 73 -1.82 -10.67 7.82
C THR A 73 -0.74 -11.73 7.86
N PHE A 74 -0.05 -11.83 8.99
CA PHE A 74 0.90 -12.90 9.30
C PHE A 74 0.26 -13.82 10.34
N ARG A 75 0.13 -15.11 10.03
CA ARG A 75 -0.46 -16.11 10.91
C ARG A 75 0.53 -17.24 11.14
N HIS A 76 0.78 -17.52 12.42
CA HIS A 76 1.50 -18.70 12.88
C HIS A 76 1.00 -19.02 14.31
N PRO A 77 0.83 -20.29 14.72
CA PRO A 77 0.31 -20.64 16.05
C PRO A 77 1.09 -20.02 17.22
N HIS A 78 2.39 -19.74 17.02
CA HIS A 78 3.27 -19.16 18.03
C HIS A 78 3.46 -17.63 17.91
N ILE A 79 2.80 -16.97 16.96
CA ILE A 79 2.83 -15.50 16.84
C ILE A 79 1.63 -14.95 17.64
N PRO A 80 1.83 -13.96 18.54
CA PRO A 80 0.73 -13.37 19.29
C PRO A 80 -0.24 -12.62 18.36
N ARG A 81 -1.51 -12.63 18.71
CA ARG A 81 -2.52 -11.82 18.01
C ARG A 81 -2.30 -10.35 18.34
N VAL A 82 -1.82 -9.59 17.35
CA VAL A 82 -1.58 -8.15 17.45
C VAL A 82 -2.21 -7.45 16.25
N GLN A 83 -2.95 -6.38 16.51
CA GLN A 83 -3.30 -5.41 15.47
C GLN A 83 -2.19 -4.37 15.43
N TYR A 84 -1.50 -4.26 14.29
CA TYR A 84 -0.38 -3.36 14.14
C TYR A 84 -0.78 -2.18 13.25
N GLU A 85 -0.70 -0.97 13.80
CA GLU A 85 -1.01 0.25 13.06
C GLU A 85 0.27 0.86 12.49
N ALA A 86 0.47 0.66 11.19
CA ALA A 86 1.52 1.30 10.42
C ALA A 86 1.01 1.61 9.00
N ASN A 87 1.34 2.81 8.50
CA ASN A 87 1.14 3.14 7.10
C ASN A 87 2.33 2.55 6.31
N ALA A 88 2.18 1.27 5.95
CA ALA A 88 3.16 0.46 5.26
C ALA A 88 2.60 -0.09 3.95
N THR A 89 3.47 -0.62 3.10
CA THR A 89 3.08 -1.31 1.86
C THR A 89 3.55 -2.77 1.88
N SER A 90 3.13 -3.54 0.87
CA SER A 90 3.49 -4.95 0.69
C SER A 90 5.00 -5.20 0.59
N ILE A 91 5.82 -4.18 0.31
CA ILE A 91 7.29 -4.30 0.33
C ILE A 91 7.84 -4.64 1.73
N SER A 92 7.03 -4.45 2.77
CA SER A 92 7.36 -4.81 4.15
C SER A 92 7.28 -6.32 4.40
N ILE A 93 6.69 -7.10 3.49
CA ILE A 93 6.47 -8.53 3.68
C ILE A 93 7.78 -9.30 3.79
N LEU A 94 8.65 -9.18 2.79
CA LEU A 94 9.94 -9.88 2.77
C LEU A 94 10.84 -9.54 3.96
N PRO A 95 11.10 -8.27 4.31
CA PRO A 95 11.90 -7.97 5.49
C PRO A 95 11.24 -8.48 6.78
N THR A 96 9.90 -8.52 6.87
CA THR A 96 9.22 -9.11 8.03
C THR A 96 9.43 -10.63 8.11
N ILE A 97 9.37 -11.34 6.99
CA ILE A 97 9.62 -12.79 6.94
C ILE A 97 11.07 -13.10 7.33
N LEU A 98 12.04 -12.38 6.76
CA LEU A 98 13.46 -12.55 7.09
C LEU A 98 13.71 -12.29 8.58
N ASP A 99 13.13 -11.22 9.10
CA ASP A 99 13.27 -10.86 10.51
C ASP A 99 12.63 -11.89 11.44
N LEU A 100 11.47 -12.46 11.08
CA LEU A 100 10.90 -13.59 11.80
C LEU A 100 11.88 -14.77 11.80
N LEU A 101 12.36 -15.21 10.64
CA LEU A 101 13.28 -16.35 10.52
C LEU A 101 14.56 -16.18 11.34
N ILE A 102 15.10 -14.96 11.40
CA ILE A 102 16.28 -14.62 12.21
C ILE A 102 15.98 -14.75 13.71
N ASN A 103 14.81 -14.31 14.16
CA ASN A 103 14.48 -14.22 15.59
C ASN A 103 13.77 -15.46 16.16
N THR A 104 13.31 -16.40 15.33
CA THR A 104 12.62 -17.61 15.77
C THR A 104 13.50 -18.85 15.86
N GLY A 105 14.79 -18.75 15.51
CA GLY A 105 15.69 -19.91 15.46
C GLY A 105 15.37 -20.88 14.32
N SER A 106 14.60 -20.43 13.32
CA SER A 106 14.23 -21.23 12.15
C SER A 106 15.39 -21.45 11.17
N LEU A 107 16.51 -20.73 11.36
CA LEU A 107 17.69 -20.78 10.51
C LEU A 107 18.89 -21.34 11.27
N ASN A 108 19.73 -22.11 10.58
CA ASN A 108 21.06 -22.42 11.09
C ASN A 108 21.95 -21.16 11.09
N ARG A 109 23.13 -21.24 11.72
CA ARG A 109 24.04 -20.09 11.88
C ARG A 109 24.41 -19.42 10.54
N LYS A 110 24.69 -20.22 9.50
CA LYS A 110 25.10 -19.70 8.20
C LYS A 110 23.96 -18.92 7.53
N ASP A 111 22.77 -19.50 7.52
CA ASP A 111 21.61 -18.90 6.87
C ASP A 111 21.11 -17.68 7.65
N MET A 112 21.23 -17.69 8.99
CA MET A 112 20.94 -16.52 9.82
C MET A 112 21.85 -15.33 9.49
N THR A 113 23.15 -15.56 9.27
CA THR A 113 24.07 -14.50 8.82
C THR A 113 23.63 -13.93 7.47
N ILE A 114 23.35 -14.79 6.49
CA ILE A 114 22.91 -14.37 5.15
C ILE A 114 21.60 -13.58 5.22
N ALA A 115 20.62 -14.08 5.97
CA ALA A 115 19.33 -13.40 6.13
C ALA A 115 19.48 -12.04 6.82
N SER A 116 20.37 -11.93 7.81
CA SER A 116 20.66 -10.67 8.51
C SER A 116 21.29 -9.64 7.58
N ASP A 117 22.20 -10.08 6.70
CA ASP A 117 22.81 -9.20 5.70
C ASP A 117 21.77 -8.74 4.66
N LEU A 118 20.97 -9.67 4.12
CA LEU A 118 19.93 -9.39 3.13
C LEU A 118 18.81 -8.48 3.67
N LEU A 119 18.49 -8.56 4.97
CA LEU A 119 17.43 -7.75 5.58
C LEU A 119 17.64 -6.24 5.32
N HIS A 120 18.89 -5.80 5.24
CA HIS A 120 19.25 -4.39 5.06
C HIS A 120 19.19 -3.92 3.60
N ASP A 121 19.04 -4.82 2.63
CA ASP A 121 18.96 -4.49 1.20
C ASP A 121 17.53 -4.21 0.72
N TYR A 122 16.51 -4.49 1.55
CA TYR A 122 15.12 -4.22 1.22
C TYR A 122 14.71 -2.78 1.57
N GLU A 123 13.91 -2.16 0.70
CA GLU A 123 13.33 -0.83 0.93
C GLU A 123 12.27 -0.82 2.05
N GLY A 124 11.62 -1.96 2.28
CA GLY A 124 10.59 -2.13 3.30
C GLY A 124 11.13 -2.26 4.72
N GLN A 125 10.30 -1.93 5.71
CA GLN A 125 10.62 -2.12 7.12
C GLN A 125 9.97 -3.41 7.62
N SER A 126 10.68 -4.16 8.46
CA SER A 126 10.07 -5.28 9.18
C SER A 126 8.94 -4.79 10.10
N LEU A 127 7.80 -5.50 10.06
CA LEU A 127 6.62 -5.20 10.86
C LEU A 127 6.67 -5.82 12.27
N ILE A 128 7.68 -6.64 12.58
CA ILE A 128 7.93 -7.10 13.96
C ILE A 128 8.85 -6.16 14.75
N ARG A 129 9.11 -4.96 14.20
CA ARG A 129 9.89 -3.88 14.83
C ARG A 129 9.08 -2.58 14.84
N PRO A 130 9.36 -1.63 15.75
CA PRO A 130 8.71 -0.32 15.74
C PRO A 130 8.92 0.41 14.41
N TYR A 131 7.84 0.67 13.69
CA TYR A 131 7.87 1.28 12.37
C TYR A 131 8.39 2.72 12.48
N LYS A 132 9.42 3.04 11.70
CA LYS A 132 9.99 4.39 11.65
C LYS A 132 9.29 5.17 10.55
N ASN A 133 8.38 6.06 10.94
CA ASN A 133 7.68 6.93 10.01
C ASN A 133 8.57 8.05 9.44
N SER A 134 9.66 8.38 10.13
CA SER A 134 10.68 9.32 9.72
C SER A 134 12.04 9.00 10.35
N ARG A 135 13.12 9.43 9.71
CA ARG A 135 14.49 9.31 10.21
C ARG A 135 15.37 10.40 9.61
N ASN A 136 16.13 11.12 10.45
CA ASN A 136 17.09 12.16 10.02
C ASN A 136 16.48 13.20 9.06
N GLY A 137 15.26 13.67 9.36
CA GLY A 137 14.54 14.63 8.51
C GLY A 137 13.95 14.06 7.22
N ARG A 138 14.03 12.75 6.98
CA ARG A 138 13.40 12.07 5.85
C ARG A 138 12.16 11.31 6.30
N ARG A 139 11.08 11.41 5.53
CA ARG A 139 9.83 10.67 5.76
C ARG A 139 9.92 9.29 5.08
N ALA A 140 9.24 8.30 5.63
CA ALA A 140 9.02 7.03 4.95
C ALA A 140 7.87 7.21 3.94
N TRP A 141 8.23 7.30 2.65
CA TRP A 141 7.28 7.48 1.54
C TRP A 141 6.78 6.14 1.03
N ASN A 142 5.49 6.09 0.68
CA ASN A 142 4.82 4.94 0.11
C ASN A 142 4.30 5.30 -1.28
N PHE A 143 4.58 4.44 -2.25
CA PHE A 143 4.20 4.62 -3.64
C PHE A 143 3.23 3.52 -4.05
N GLY A 144 2.16 3.90 -4.74
CA GLY A 144 1.14 2.99 -5.24
C GLY A 144 0.93 3.19 -6.73
N VAL A 145 1.04 2.10 -7.49
CA VAL A 145 0.79 2.07 -8.93
C VAL A 145 -0.29 1.04 -9.21
N ILE A 146 -1.26 1.42 -10.04
CA ILE A 146 -2.37 0.57 -10.49
C ILE A 146 -2.52 0.70 -12.00
N ASN A 147 -3.25 -0.21 -12.63
CA ASN A 147 -3.44 -0.22 -14.07
C ASN A 147 -3.98 1.13 -14.59
N SER A 148 -3.45 1.70 -15.67
CA SER A 148 -2.47 1.18 -16.62
C SER A 148 -0.99 1.42 -16.26
N GLY A 149 -0.66 1.79 -15.03
CA GLY A 149 0.71 1.98 -14.53
C GLY A 149 1.39 3.29 -14.96
N ALA A 150 1.12 3.76 -16.18
CA ALA A 150 1.65 5.01 -16.72
C ALA A 150 0.65 6.18 -16.65
N SER A 151 -0.54 5.97 -16.10
CA SER A 151 -1.59 7.00 -16.03
C SER A 151 -1.51 7.85 -14.77
N MET A 152 -1.22 7.24 -13.63
CA MET A 152 -1.21 7.92 -12.34
C MET A 152 -0.29 7.23 -11.34
N LEU A 153 0.15 7.99 -10.34
CA LEU A 153 0.94 7.49 -9.20
C LEU A 153 0.31 8.01 -7.90
N SER A 154 0.03 7.10 -6.98
CA SER A 154 -0.40 7.41 -5.62
C SER A 154 0.81 7.54 -4.70
N VAL A 155 0.83 8.55 -3.86
CA VAL A 155 1.86 8.80 -2.84
C VAL A 155 1.23 9.09 -1.50
N THR A 156 1.73 8.41 -0.47
CA THR A 156 1.48 8.73 0.95
C THR A 156 2.81 8.76 1.70
N SER A 157 2.82 9.25 2.94
CA SER A 157 3.96 9.05 3.84
C SER A 157 3.49 8.49 5.18
N ALA A 158 4.37 7.77 5.86
CA ALA A 158 3.99 7.07 7.08
C ALA A 158 3.73 7.99 8.29
N ASP A 159 4.12 9.26 8.20
CA ASP A 159 4.04 10.26 9.26
C ASP A 159 2.89 11.27 9.08
N ALA A 160 2.16 11.20 7.96
CA ALA A 160 1.08 12.13 7.65
C ALA A 160 -0.18 11.38 7.20
N PRO A 161 -1.39 11.94 7.44
CA PRO A 161 -2.64 11.32 7.02
C PRO A 161 -3.00 11.61 5.57
N TRP A 162 -2.18 12.38 4.86
CA TRP A 162 -2.50 12.86 3.53
C TRP A 162 -2.09 11.89 2.44
N ARG A 163 -2.81 12.00 1.33
CA ARG A 163 -2.56 11.24 0.12
C ARG A 163 -2.63 12.16 -1.08
N LEU A 164 -1.69 11.95 -2.00
CA LEU A 164 -1.64 12.62 -3.28
C LEU A 164 -1.71 11.56 -4.38
N VAL A 165 -2.56 11.79 -5.37
CA VAL A 165 -2.54 11.06 -6.64
C VAL A 165 -2.16 12.02 -7.74
N ILE A 166 -1.01 11.78 -8.36
CA ILE A 166 -0.51 12.61 -9.45
C ILE A 166 -0.88 12.03 -10.82
N PRO A 167 -1.21 12.88 -11.79
CA PRO A 167 -1.39 12.47 -13.18
C PRO A 167 -0.03 12.30 -13.85
N LEU A 168 0.18 11.15 -14.50
CA LEU A 168 1.35 10.89 -15.35
C LEU A 168 1.01 10.91 -16.84
N ASP A 169 -0.29 10.89 -17.18
CA ASP A 169 -0.79 10.93 -18.55
C ASP A 169 -1.06 12.34 -19.09
N GLY A 170 -1.01 13.36 -18.24
CA GLY A 170 -1.36 14.74 -18.61
C GLY A 170 -2.84 14.94 -18.95
N ALA A 171 -3.69 13.95 -18.65
CA ALA A 171 -5.12 13.96 -18.98
C ALA A 171 -6.02 13.85 -17.73
N SER A 172 -5.42 13.79 -16.54
CA SER A 172 -6.10 13.69 -15.26
C SER A 172 -5.69 14.84 -14.34
N GLN A 173 -6.53 15.15 -13.35
CA GLN A 173 -6.21 16.14 -12.32
C GLN A 173 -5.29 15.53 -11.24
N TRP A 174 -4.55 16.39 -10.54
CA TRP A 174 -3.99 16.01 -9.25
C TRP A 174 -5.15 15.90 -8.26
N ARG A 175 -5.10 14.87 -7.41
CA ARG A 175 -6.11 14.60 -6.39
C ARG A 175 -5.43 14.50 -5.02
N PHE A 176 -5.89 15.29 -4.07
CA PHE A 176 -5.41 15.31 -2.68
C PHE A 176 -6.55 14.94 -1.73
N THR A 177 -6.24 14.11 -0.73
CA THR A 177 -7.21 13.65 0.28
C THR A 177 -6.57 13.60 1.68
N ASP A 178 -7.39 13.83 2.71
CA ASP A 178 -7.03 13.67 4.12
C ASP A 178 -7.67 12.39 4.66
N LEU A 179 -6.88 11.30 4.68
CA LEU A 179 -7.37 9.98 5.06
C LEU A 179 -7.64 9.84 6.56
N LYS A 180 -7.32 10.83 7.40
CA LYS A 180 -7.70 10.81 8.82
C LYS A 180 -9.16 11.19 8.99
N ASN A 181 -9.59 12.25 8.30
CA ASN A 181 -10.93 12.80 8.44
C ASN A 181 -11.90 12.31 7.35
N ASP A 182 -11.38 11.91 6.19
CA ASP A 182 -12.14 11.40 5.05
C ASP A 182 -11.52 10.10 4.51
N GLN A 183 -11.72 9.02 5.26
CA GLN A 183 -11.15 7.69 4.94
C GLN A 183 -11.69 7.08 3.64
N LEU A 184 -12.88 7.51 3.21
CA LEU A 184 -13.55 7.03 2.00
C LEU A 184 -13.37 7.99 0.81
N GLU A 185 -12.56 9.04 0.97
CA GLU A 185 -12.27 10.02 -0.08
C GLU A 185 -13.52 10.62 -0.74
N LEU A 186 -14.56 10.90 0.07
CA LEU A 186 -15.84 11.46 -0.39
C LEU A 186 -15.70 12.90 -0.89
N GLU A 187 -14.82 13.69 -0.27
CA GLU A 187 -14.64 15.13 -0.54
C GLU A 187 -13.18 15.47 -0.91
N PRO A 188 -12.70 14.96 -2.06
CA PRO A 188 -11.33 15.16 -2.52
C PRO A 188 -11.08 16.58 -3.04
N LEU A 189 -9.85 17.08 -2.89
CA LEU A 189 -9.41 18.27 -3.61
C LEU A 189 -8.79 17.88 -4.94
N GLU A 190 -9.37 18.35 -6.05
CA GLU A 190 -8.89 18.04 -7.40
C GLU A 190 -8.61 19.32 -8.20
N ARG A 191 -7.39 19.42 -8.77
CA ARG A 191 -6.98 20.59 -9.58
C ARG A 191 -6.14 20.17 -10.77
N TRP A 192 -6.18 21.00 -11.81
CA TRP A 192 -5.34 20.85 -13.02
C TRP A 192 -3.94 21.44 -12.86
N SER A 193 -3.68 22.15 -11.75
CA SER A 193 -2.39 22.73 -11.43
C SER A 193 -2.01 22.40 -9.99
N MET A 194 -0.75 22.00 -9.81
CA MET A 194 -0.16 21.75 -8.50
C MET A 194 -0.13 23.02 -7.64
N GLU A 195 0.09 24.19 -8.23
CA GLU A 195 0.07 25.48 -7.52
C GLU A 195 -1.30 25.76 -6.89
N GLN A 196 -2.37 25.56 -7.67
CA GLN A 196 -3.74 25.72 -7.18
C GLN A 196 -4.05 24.70 -6.09
N LEU A 197 -3.63 23.45 -6.26
CA LEU A 197 -3.86 22.41 -5.27
C LEU A 197 -3.17 22.73 -3.94
N VAL A 198 -1.93 23.21 -3.98
CA VAL A 198 -1.16 23.64 -2.80
C VAL A 198 -1.81 24.84 -2.11
N GLY A 199 -2.27 25.82 -2.89
CA GLY A 199 -3.00 26.97 -2.34
C GLY A 199 -4.28 26.57 -1.62
N ASP A 200 -5.09 25.70 -2.24
CA ASP A 200 -6.34 25.23 -1.64
C ASP A 200 -6.09 24.32 -0.43
N ALA A 201 -5.10 23.43 -0.51
CA ALA A 201 -4.71 22.58 0.61
C ALA A 201 -4.22 23.41 1.81
N ARG A 202 -3.47 24.50 1.58
CA ARG A 202 -3.08 25.45 2.62
C ARG A 202 -4.29 26.08 3.29
N ASN A 203 -5.26 26.54 2.50
CA ASN A 203 -6.44 27.24 3.00
C ASN A 203 -7.37 26.31 3.81
N ILE A 204 -7.50 25.05 3.39
CA ILE A 204 -8.46 24.10 3.96
C ILE A 204 -7.83 23.25 5.07
N TYR A 205 -6.61 22.77 4.87
CA TYR A 205 -5.93 21.81 5.76
C TYR A 205 -4.71 22.40 6.48
N GLY A 206 -4.33 23.64 6.18
CA GLY A 206 -3.26 24.37 6.86
C GLY A 206 -1.88 24.27 6.18
N GLU A 207 -0.93 25.01 6.74
CA GLU A 207 0.42 25.15 6.17
C GLU A 207 1.16 23.81 6.07
N GLU A 208 1.03 22.94 7.07
CA GLU A 208 1.70 21.64 7.09
C GLU A 208 1.26 20.74 5.92
N ALA A 209 -0.04 20.70 5.62
CA ALA A 209 -0.59 19.96 4.49
C ALA A 209 -0.02 20.47 3.17
N SER A 210 0.06 21.80 3.02
CA SER A 210 0.62 22.43 1.83
C SER A 210 2.10 22.12 1.63
N GLN A 211 2.89 22.13 2.71
CA GLN A 211 4.32 21.78 2.67
C GLN A 211 4.53 20.30 2.37
N TRP A 212 3.74 19.43 2.97
CA TRP A 212 3.75 18.00 2.67
C TRP A 212 3.43 17.75 1.20
N LEU A 213 2.42 18.45 0.65
CA LEU A 213 1.97 18.29 -0.72
C LEU A 213 3.07 18.65 -1.74
N VAL A 214 3.79 19.75 -1.50
CA VAL A 214 4.96 20.14 -2.30
C VAL A 214 6.06 19.06 -2.25
N GLN A 215 6.34 18.51 -1.07
CA GLN A 215 7.33 17.43 -0.92
C GLN A 215 6.88 16.14 -1.61
N ALA A 216 5.59 15.79 -1.48
CA ALA A 216 5.00 14.59 -2.05
C ALA A 216 5.09 14.61 -3.59
N ASP A 217 4.74 15.73 -4.23
CA ASP A 217 4.86 15.85 -5.70
C ASP A 217 6.31 15.76 -6.16
N ALA A 218 7.25 16.45 -5.49
CA ALA A 218 8.67 16.37 -5.83
C ALA A 218 9.21 14.93 -5.75
N VAL A 219 8.86 14.20 -4.68
CA VAL A 219 9.26 12.81 -4.49
C VAL A 219 8.57 11.87 -5.49
N ALA A 220 7.30 12.12 -5.81
CA ALA A 220 6.55 11.37 -6.82
C ALA A 220 7.18 11.48 -8.22
N GLN A 221 7.52 12.71 -8.63
CA GLN A 221 8.17 12.99 -9.92
C GLN A 221 9.55 12.34 -10.01
N TRP A 222 10.34 12.44 -8.94
CA TRP A 222 11.63 11.74 -8.84
C TRP A 222 11.45 10.23 -8.97
N TRP A 223 10.54 9.63 -8.20
CA TRP A 223 10.32 8.18 -8.21
C TRP A 223 9.89 7.70 -9.59
N ALA A 224 8.93 8.40 -10.22
CA ALA A 224 8.45 8.05 -11.56
C ALA A 224 9.57 8.11 -12.61
N SER A 225 10.42 9.15 -12.57
CA SER A 225 11.58 9.28 -13.44
C SER A 225 12.61 8.16 -13.20
N GLU A 226 12.91 7.88 -11.92
CA GLU A 226 13.91 6.88 -11.53
C GLU A 226 13.47 5.46 -11.90
N ARG A 227 12.18 5.14 -11.74
CA ARG A 227 11.64 3.86 -12.20
C ARG A 227 11.79 3.71 -13.72
N LYS A 228 11.47 4.74 -14.50
CA LYS A 228 11.70 4.71 -15.96
C LYS A 228 13.16 4.45 -16.30
N ARG A 229 14.10 5.12 -15.60
CA ARG A 229 15.54 4.91 -15.77
C ARG A 229 15.95 3.46 -15.49
N LEU A 230 15.50 2.89 -14.36
CA LEU A 230 15.83 1.51 -13.96
C LEU A 230 15.23 0.46 -14.89
N TRP A 231 14.03 0.72 -15.43
CA TRP A 231 13.40 -0.12 -16.46
C TRP A 231 14.04 0.04 -17.84
N GLY A 232 15.07 0.89 -17.99
CA GLY A 232 15.69 1.17 -19.29
C GLY A 232 14.73 1.84 -20.28
N TYR A 233 13.67 2.49 -19.79
CA TYR A 233 12.69 3.17 -20.62
C TYR A 233 13.36 4.33 -21.37
N LYS A 234 13.38 4.23 -22.69
CA LYS A 234 13.83 5.31 -23.58
C LYS A 234 12.60 5.98 -24.16
N THR A 235 12.43 7.28 -23.91
CA THR A 235 11.49 8.09 -24.68
C THR A 235 11.95 8.03 -26.14
N THR A 236 11.19 7.37 -27.00
CA THR A 236 11.36 7.48 -28.45
C THR A 236 11.27 8.96 -28.79
N LYS A 237 12.37 9.52 -29.32
CA LYS A 237 12.37 10.83 -29.96
C LYS A 237 11.58 10.77 -31.27
#